data_AF-A0A170V2B0-F1
#
_entry.id   AF-A0A170V2B0-F1
#
_cell.length_a   1.000
_cell.length_b   1.000
_cell.length_c   1.000
_cell.angle_alpha   90.00
_cell.angle_beta   90.00
_cell.angle_gamma   90.00
#
_symmetry.space_group_name_H-M   'P 1'
#
loop_
_entity.id
_entity.type
_entity.pdbx_description
1 polymer ?
#
loop_
_entity_poly.entity_id
_entity_poly.type
_entity_poly.pdbx_seq_one_letter_code
_entity_poly.pdbx_strand_id
1 'polypeptide(L)' 'LLERSLKAFIKSACCYPERVNRADYDKVLREFRHSEKVHVNIMILEARMQAELLYALRAVMRYMT' A
#
# COMPACT_ATOMS: atom_id res chain seq x y z
N LEU A 1 -0.39 4.55 -16.28
CA LEU A 1 -0.33 3.38 -15.37
C LEU A 1 -1.04 3.63 -14.04
N LEU A 2 -0.77 4.72 -13.29
CA LEU A 2 -1.53 5.03 -12.06
C LEU A 2 -2.14 6.44 -12.11
N GLU A 3 -3.47 6.52 -12.06
CA GLU A 3 -4.22 7.77 -11.93
C GLU A 3 -3.93 8.48 -10.59
N ARG A 4 -4.16 9.79 -10.52
CA ARG A 4 -3.91 10.60 -9.31
C ARG A 4 -4.70 10.10 -8.10
N SER A 5 -5.97 9.75 -8.31
CA SER A 5 -6.87 9.17 -7.29
C SER A 5 -6.30 7.86 -6.73
N LEU A 6 -5.80 6.99 -7.62
CA LEU A 6 -5.18 5.72 -7.26
C LEU A 6 -3.89 5.91 -6.45
N LYS A 7 -3.03 6.87 -6.84
CA LYS A 7 -1.83 7.19 -6.05
C LYS A 7 -2.17 7.70 -4.64
N ALA A 8 -3.19 8.54 -4.52
CA ALA A 8 -3.66 9.05 -3.23
C ALA A 8 -4.24 7.93 -2.36
N PHE A 9 -5.02 7.02 -2.95
CA PHE A 9 -5.52 5.83 -2.27
C PHE A 9 -4.39 4.93 -1.79
N ILE A 10 -3.42 4.59 -2.66
CA ILE A 10 -2.26 3.77 -2.29
C ILE A 10 -1.51 4.38 -1.10
N LYS A 11 -1.26 5.70 -1.15
CA LYS A 11 -0.57 6.40 -0.07
C LYS A 11 -1.38 6.37 1.23
N SER A 12 -2.70 6.56 1.17
CA SER A 12 -3.57 6.54 2.34
C SER A 12 -3.64 5.13 2.93
N ALA A 13 -3.87 4.10 2.11
CA ALA A 13 -3.90 2.71 2.54
C ALA A 13 -2.57 2.23 3.15
N CYS A 14 -1.43 2.72 2.65
CA CYS A 14 -0.11 2.35 3.16
C CYS A 14 0.30 3.14 4.41
N CYS A 15 0.10 4.46 4.43
CA CYS A 15 0.68 5.34 5.46
C CYS A 15 -0.33 5.85 6.49
N TYR A 16 -1.62 5.86 6.18
CA TYR A 16 -2.71 6.40 7.02
C TYR A 16 -3.98 5.53 6.88
N PRO A 17 -3.90 4.21 7.13
CA PRO A 17 -5.01 3.29 6.90
C PRO A 17 -6.28 3.67 7.67
N GLU A 18 -6.15 4.33 8.81
CA GLU A 18 -7.24 4.85 9.64
C GLU A 18 -8.08 5.94 8.94
N ARG A 19 -7.55 6.55 7.87
CA ARG A 19 -8.23 7.60 7.09
C ARG A 19 -8.95 7.04 5.85
N VAL A 20 -8.72 5.78 5.51
CA VAL A 20 -9.34 5.16 4.33
C VAL A 20 -10.81 4.87 4.62
N ASN A 21 -11.68 5.44 3.81
CA ASN A 21 -13.12 5.17 3.90
C ASN A 21 -13.62 4.47 2.63
N ARG A 22 -14.88 4.00 2.68
CA ARG A 22 -15.53 3.32 1.56
C ARG A 22 -15.62 4.19 0.30
N ALA A 23 -15.83 5.50 0.44
CA ALA A 23 -15.91 6.39 -0.71
C ALA A 23 -14.58 6.51 -1.46
N ASP A 24 -13.44 6.43 -0.76
CA ASP A 24 -12.12 6.40 -1.40
C ASP A 24 -11.92 5.11 -2.20
N TYR A 25 -12.35 3.97 -1.65
CA TYR A 25 -12.31 2.67 -2.30
C TYR A 25 -13.19 2.61 -3.56
N ASP A 26 -14.40 3.15 -3.49
CA ASP A 26 -15.36 3.15 -4.61
C ASP A 26 -14.92 4.10 -5.75
N LYS A 27 -14.18 5.18 -5.42
CA LYS A 27 -13.71 6.16 -6.40
C LYS A 27 -12.54 5.67 -7.26
N VAL A 28 -11.74 4.71 -6.79
CA VAL A 28 -10.57 4.18 -7.52
C VAL A 28 -10.88 2.86 -8.24
N LEU A 29 -10.13 2.57 -9.31
CA LEU A 29 -10.22 1.30 -10.04
C LEU A 29 -11.68 0.92 -10.40
N ARG A 30 -12.45 1.88 -10.92
CA ARG A 30 -13.92 1.73 -11.09
C ARG A 30 -14.31 0.60 -12.04
N GLU A 31 -13.46 0.30 -13.02
CA GLU A 31 -13.68 -0.76 -14.01
C GLU A 31 -13.20 -2.13 -13.52
N PHE A 32 -12.56 -2.19 -12.35
CA PHE A 32 -12.00 -3.41 -11.80
C PHE A 32 -13.04 -4.12 -10.91
N ARG A 33 -12.98 -5.45 -10.93
CA ARG A 33 -13.73 -6.29 -10.00
C ARG A 33 -13.23 -6.07 -8.58
N HIS A 34 -14.10 -6.32 -7.62
CA HIS A 34 -13.76 -6.22 -6.21
C HIS A 34 -12.57 -7.12 -5.83
N SER A 35 -12.48 -8.33 -6.41
CA SER A 35 -11.34 -9.24 -6.22
C SER A 35 -10.01 -8.64 -6.66
N GLU A 36 -10.00 -7.87 -7.75
CA GLU A 36 -8.80 -7.22 -8.27
C GLU A 36 -8.40 -6.03 -7.40
N LYS A 37 -9.38 -5.27 -6.88
CA LYS A 37 -9.12 -4.23 -5.88
C LYS A 37 -8.54 -4.81 -4.58
N VAL A 38 -9.03 -5.96 -4.12
CA VAL A 38 -8.45 -6.68 -2.97
C VAL A 38 -7.02 -7.10 -3.28
N HIS A 39 -6.75 -7.62 -4.49
CA HIS A 39 -5.40 -7.98 -4.92
C HIS A 39 -4.43 -6.78 -4.88
N VAL A 40 -4.89 -5.59 -5.30
CA VAL A 40 -4.11 -4.35 -5.17
C VAL A 40 -3.78 -4.04 -3.71
N ASN A 41 -4.71 -4.24 -2.78
CA ASN A 41 -4.44 -4.04 -1.35
C ASN A 41 -3.40 -5.03 -0.80
N ILE A 42 -3.43 -6.29 -1.25
CA ILE A 42 -2.40 -7.29 -0.90
C ILE A 42 -1.02 -6.81 -1.37
N MET A 43 -0.91 -6.35 -2.63
CA MET A 43 0.36 -5.81 -3.15
C MET A 43 0.86 -4.61 -2.34
N ILE A 44 -0.03 -3.70 -1.91
CA ILE A 44 0.33 -2.56 -1.08
C ILE A 44 0.87 -3.01 0.28
N LEU A 45 0.19 -3.97 0.93
CA LEU A 45 0.59 -4.51 2.24
C LEU A 45 1.95 -5.20 2.19
N GLU A 46 2.15 -6.09 1.22
CA GLU A 46 3.40 -6.84 1.04
C GLU A 46 4.57 -5.89 0.74
N ALA A 47 4.37 -4.90 -0.13
CA ALA A 47 5.39 -3.90 -0.44
C ALA A 47 5.77 -3.06 0.79
N ARG A 48 4.79 -2.66 1.61
CA ARG A 48 5.04 -1.94 2.87
C ARG A 48 5.87 -2.79 3.83
N MET A 49 5.43 -4.03 4.09
CA MET A 49 6.10 -4.93 5.02
C MET A 49 7.53 -5.22 4.57
N GLN A 50 7.74 -5.49 3.28
CA GLN A 50 9.06 -5.74 2.72
C GLN A 50 9.98 -4.52 2.91
N ALA A 51 9.49 -3.31 2.63
CA ALA A 51 10.29 -2.11 2.83
C ALA A 51 10.69 -1.93 4.31
N GLU A 52 9.73 -2.02 5.23
CA GLU A 52 9.97 -1.90 6.67
C GLU A 52 10.98 -2.94 7.17
N LEU A 53 10.81 -4.20 6.75
CA LEU A 53 11.70 -5.29 7.11
C LEU A 53 13.12 -5.07 6.57
N LEU A 54 13.26 -4.67 5.30
CA LEU A 54 14.57 -4.40 4.71
C LEU A 54 15.30 -3.26 5.41
N TYR A 55 14.60 -2.19 5.79
CA TYR A 55 15.19 -1.11 6.55
C TYR A 55 15.62 -1.55 7.96
N ALA A 56 14.79 -2.35 8.64
CA ALA A 56 15.14 -2.90 9.96
C ALA A 56 16.34 -3.85 9.88
N LEU A 57 16.34 -4.80 8.95
CA LEU A 57 17.45 -5.74 8.74
C LEU A 57 18.74 -5.01 8.36
N ARG A 58 18.66 -3.98 7.53
CA ARG A 58 19.82 -3.14 7.21
C ARG A 58 20.40 -2.46 8.46
N ALA A 59 19.55 -2.01 9.39
CA ALA A 59 20.01 -1.44 10.65
C ALA A 59 20.72 -2.48 11.53
N VAL A 60 20.17 -3.70 11.61
CA VAL A 60 20.80 -4.83 12.33
C VAL A 60 22.17 -5.16 11.72
N MET A 61 22.26 -5.28 10.40
CA MET A 61 23.53 -5.58 9.72
C MET A 61 24.61 -4.52 10.00
N ARG A 62 24.24 -3.24 10.05
CA ARG A 62 25.14 -2.12 10.39
C ARG A 62 25.56 -2.07 11.86
N TYR A 63 24.78 -2.68 12.75
CA TYR A 63 25.17 -2.83 14.16
C TYR A 63 26.15 -3.99 14.34
N MET A 64 25.95 -5.07 13.58
CA MET A 64 26.80 -6.27 13.65
C MET A 64 28.15 -6.13 12.93
N THR A 65 28.25 -5.24 11.93
CA THR A 65 29.43 -5.04 11.07
C THR A 65 29.86 -3.58 11.10
#